data_AF-A0A444AZ05-F1
#
_entry.id   AF-A0A444AZ05-F1
#
_cell.length_a   1.000
_cell.length_b   1.000
_cell.length_c   1.000
_cell.angle_alpha   90.00
_cell.angle_beta   90.00
_cell.angle_gamma   90.00
#
_symmetry.space_group_name_H-M   'P 1'
#
loop_
_entity.id
_entity.type
_entity.pdbx_description
1 polymer ?
#
loop_
_entity_poly.entity_id
_entity_poly.type
_entity_poly.pdbx_seq_one_letter_code
_entity_poly.pdbx_strand_id
1 'polypeptide(L)'
;MSPRQCYATQATARMKQLTASGRVYIKVDSTQGNTDRYGRLLRHVYTPGGQSVALKLIDGGYAKEYTYNRPYAGRTSHLRAQSKAKSAKRGLWRSCTVAPKPKPVVTKPKPVTSGCKIKGNISSSGEKIYHVPGGRSYNATVITTSKGERWFCSESDARRAGWRKARA
;
A
#
# COMPACT_ATOMS: atom_id res chain seq x y z
N MET A 1 -7.21 -23.02 -9.19
CA MET A 1 -7.19 -21.68 -9.83
C MET A 1 -7.31 -20.62 -8.74
N SER A 2 -6.46 -19.59 -8.72
CA SER A 2 -6.63 -18.46 -7.79
C SER A 2 -7.91 -17.70 -8.10
N PRO A 3 -8.65 -17.17 -7.10
CA PRO A 3 -9.76 -16.25 -7.35
C PRO A 3 -9.33 -15.08 -8.24
N ARG A 4 -10.21 -14.67 -9.16
CA ARG A 4 -9.97 -13.49 -9.99
C ARG A 4 -9.86 -12.27 -9.07
N GLN A 5 -8.77 -11.53 -9.23
CA GLN A 5 -8.59 -10.27 -8.51
C GLN A 5 -9.67 -9.26 -8.93
N CYS A 6 -10.03 -8.36 -8.01
CA CYS A 6 -11.01 -7.31 -8.28
C CYS A 6 -10.61 -6.49 -9.53
N TYR A 7 -11.60 -6.16 -10.36
CA TYR A 7 -11.44 -5.46 -11.64
C TYR A 7 -10.75 -6.23 -12.78
N ALA A 8 -10.37 -7.50 -12.60
CA ALA A 8 -9.66 -8.27 -13.63
C ALA A 8 -10.47 -8.41 -14.94
N THR A 9 -11.79 -8.61 -14.85
CA THR A 9 -12.68 -8.74 -16.03
C THR A 9 -12.71 -7.45 -16.84
N GLN A 10 -12.89 -6.31 -16.18
CA GLN A 10 -12.94 -4.99 -16.79
C GLN A 10 -11.60 -4.63 -17.42
N ALA A 11 -10.49 -4.93 -16.74
CA ALA A 11 -9.14 -4.73 -17.29
C ALA A 11 -8.90 -5.56 -18.54
N THR A 12 -9.34 -6.83 -18.53
CA THR A 12 -9.25 -7.74 -19.69
C THR A 12 -10.07 -7.20 -20.86
N ALA A 13 -11.32 -6.79 -20.62
CA ALA A 13 -12.19 -6.22 -21.64
C ALA A 13 -11.58 -4.95 -22.24
N ARG A 14 -11.01 -4.07 -21.40
CA ARG A 14 -10.38 -2.84 -21.87
C ARG A 14 -9.14 -3.09 -22.72
N MET A 15 -8.31 -4.07 -22.33
CA MET A 15 -7.16 -4.49 -23.14
C MET A 15 -7.62 -4.97 -24.53
N LYS A 16 -8.62 -5.86 -24.57
CA LYS A 16 -9.20 -6.35 -25.84
C LYS A 16 -9.72 -5.21 -26.73
N GLN A 17 -10.38 -4.21 -26.16
CA GLN A 17 -10.85 -3.03 -26.90
C GLN A 17 -9.69 -2.21 -27.48
N LEU A 18 -8.64 -1.96 -26.69
CA LEU A 18 -7.49 -1.15 -27.14
C LEU A 18 -6.69 -1.85 -28.25
N THR A 19 -6.74 -3.19 -28.32
CA THR A 19 -6.03 -3.99 -29.32
C THR A 19 -6.98 -4.66 -30.32
N ALA A 20 -8.22 -4.17 -30.45
CA ALA A 20 -9.26 -4.81 -31.25
C ALA A 20 -8.92 -4.87 -32.75
N SER A 21 -8.06 -3.98 -33.25
CA SER A 21 -7.60 -3.99 -34.64
C SER A 21 -6.74 -5.21 -34.98
N GLY A 22 -6.30 -6.00 -34.00
CA GLY A 22 -5.34 -7.10 -34.16
C GLY A 22 -3.90 -6.65 -34.47
N ARG A 23 -3.69 -5.38 -34.82
CA ARG A 23 -2.37 -4.78 -35.07
C ARG A 23 -1.94 -3.91 -33.91
N VAL A 24 -0.73 -4.16 -33.41
CA VAL A 24 -0.07 -3.37 -32.38
C VAL A 24 1.39 -3.15 -32.74
N TYR A 25 1.98 -2.08 -32.23
CA TYR A 25 3.42 -1.83 -32.29
C TYR A 25 4.03 -2.14 -30.93
N ILE A 26 5.13 -2.89 -30.94
CA ILE A 26 5.89 -3.22 -29.73
C ILE A 26 7.21 -2.48 -29.72
N LYS A 27 7.56 -1.89 -28.57
CA LYS A 27 8.83 -1.19 -28.36
C LYS A 27 9.61 -1.85 -27.24
N VAL A 28 10.89 -2.09 -27.50
CA VAL A 28 11.87 -2.55 -26.50
C VAL A 28 12.20 -1.40 -25.55
N ASP A 29 12.44 -1.73 -24.29
CA ASP A 29 12.92 -0.79 -23.29
C ASP A 29 14.37 -1.14 -22.92
N SER A 30 15.34 -0.35 -23.41
CA SER A 30 16.77 -0.57 -23.13
C SER A 30 17.12 -0.38 -21.65
N THR A 31 16.25 0.28 -20.86
CA THR A 31 16.43 0.38 -19.42
C THR A 31 16.03 -0.91 -18.70
N GLN A 32 15.38 -1.87 -19.37
CA GLN A 32 14.90 -3.11 -18.77
C GLN A 32 15.52 -4.34 -19.46
N GLY A 33 15.39 -5.51 -18.82
CA GLY A 33 15.73 -6.76 -19.48
C GLY A 33 14.80 -7.03 -20.66
N ASN A 34 15.26 -7.82 -21.64
CA ASN A 34 14.43 -8.21 -22.79
C ASN A 34 13.25 -9.10 -22.38
N THR A 35 13.47 -9.95 -21.37
CA THR A 35 12.49 -10.85 -20.77
C THR A 35 12.52 -10.75 -19.25
N ASP A 36 11.47 -11.23 -18.60
CA ASP A 36 11.49 -11.50 -17.16
C ASP A 36 12.12 -12.86 -16.81
N ARG A 37 12.13 -13.19 -15.51
CA ARG A 37 12.64 -14.46 -14.98
C ARG A 37 11.91 -15.73 -15.46
N TYR A 38 10.76 -15.56 -16.12
CA TYR A 38 9.95 -16.64 -16.67
C TYR A 38 10.06 -16.69 -18.21
N GLY A 39 10.98 -15.93 -18.82
CA GLY A 39 11.19 -15.90 -20.26
C GLY A 39 10.13 -15.11 -21.04
N ARG A 40 9.25 -14.36 -20.37
CA ARG A 40 8.21 -13.57 -21.05
C ARG A 40 8.78 -12.25 -21.54
N LEU A 41 8.48 -11.89 -22.79
CA LEU A 41 8.94 -10.64 -23.38
C LEU A 41 8.39 -9.41 -22.64
N LEU A 42 9.29 -8.47 -22.32
CA LEU A 42 8.94 -7.18 -21.73
C LEU A 42 8.88 -6.13 -22.84
N ARG A 43 7.68 -5.62 -23.14
CA ARG A 43 7.46 -4.67 -24.24
C ARG A 43 6.48 -3.57 -23.84
N HIS A 44 6.74 -2.37 -24.33
CA HIS A 44 5.73 -1.32 -24.41
C HIS A 44 4.87 -1.56 -25.64
N VAL A 45 3.56 -1.53 -25.48
CA VAL A 45 2.60 -1.81 -26.57
C VAL A 45 1.88 -0.52 -26.93
N TYR A 46 1.78 -0.26 -28.24
CA TYR A 46 1.13 0.91 -28.82
C TYR A 46 0.06 0.48 -29.83
N THR A 47 -1.05 1.20 -29.85
CA THR A 47 -2.07 1.05 -30.90
C THR A 47 -1.56 1.65 -32.22
N PRO A 48 -2.20 1.36 -33.36
CA PRO A 48 -1.80 1.96 -34.63
C PRO A 48 -1.88 3.49 -34.68
N GLY A 49 -2.76 4.09 -33.88
CA GLY A 49 -2.82 5.54 -33.68
C GLY A 49 -1.76 6.09 -32.72
N GLY A 50 -0.70 5.32 -32.42
CA GLY A 50 0.41 5.74 -31.54
C GLY A 50 0.07 5.81 -30.06
N GLN A 51 -1.10 5.32 -29.62
CA GLN A 51 -1.49 5.42 -28.21
C GLN A 51 -0.81 4.31 -27.39
N SER A 52 -0.12 4.68 -26.32
CA SER A 52 0.40 3.70 -25.35
C SER A 52 -0.75 2.97 -24.65
N VAL A 53 -0.80 1.65 -24.79
CA VAL A 53 -1.81 0.79 -24.18
C VAL A 53 -1.69 0.81 -22.66
N ALA A 54 -0.46 0.71 -22.13
CA ALA A 54 -0.21 0.76 -20.69
C ALA A 54 -0.69 2.09 -20.07
N LEU A 55 -0.37 3.23 -20.71
CA LEU A 55 -0.82 4.53 -20.24
C LEU A 55 -2.35 4.64 -20.23
N LYS A 56 -3.04 4.14 -21.27
CA LYS A 56 -4.51 4.15 -21.35
C LYS A 56 -5.17 3.26 -20.28
N LEU A 57 -4.59 2.10 -20.00
CA LEU A 57 -5.08 1.22 -18.93
C LEU A 57 -4.90 1.87 -17.55
N ILE A 58 -3.74 2.48 -17.30
CA ILE A 58 -3.45 3.13 -16.02
C ILE A 58 -4.31 4.38 -15.82
N ASP A 59 -4.41 5.27 -16.82
CA ASP A 59 -5.23 6.50 -16.74
C ASP A 59 -6.73 6.20 -16.55
N GLY A 60 -7.21 5.09 -17.09
CA GLY A 60 -8.58 4.61 -16.90
C GLY A 60 -8.82 3.87 -15.57
N GLY A 61 -7.78 3.62 -14.77
CA GLY A 61 -7.89 2.85 -13.52
C GLY A 61 -8.13 1.36 -13.75
N TYR A 62 -7.70 0.79 -14.87
CA TYR A 62 -7.75 -0.65 -15.17
C TYR A 62 -6.48 -1.38 -14.73
N ALA A 63 -5.39 -0.65 -14.53
CA ALA A 63 -4.11 -1.18 -14.09
C ALA A 63 -3.46 -0.24 -13.08
N LYS A 64 -2.52 -0.78 -12.30
CA LYS A 64 -1.64 -0.01 -11.42
C LYS A 64 -0.27 0.12 -12.07
N GLU A 65 0.40 1.22 -11.80
CA GLU A 65 1.82 1.33 -12.08
C GLU A 65 2.57 0.32 -11.20
N TYR A 66 3.49 -0.44 -11.81
CA TYR A 66 4.32 -1.40 -11.11
C TYR A 66 5.76 -1.29 -11.60
N THR A 67 6.65 -0.84 -10.72
CA THR A 67 8.10 -0.83 -10.93
C THR A 67 8.72 -1.97 -10.15
N TYR A 68 9.37 -2.90 -10.84
CA TYR A 68 9.94 -4.09 -10.20
C TYR A 68 11.26 -3.79 -9.47
N ASN A 69 12.27 -3.27 -10.20
CA ASN A 69 13.60 -3.00 -9.64
C ASN A 69 14.02 -1.55 -9.90
N ARG A 70 14.25 -1.19 -11.18
CA ARG A 70 14.68 0.15 -11.59
C ARG A 70 13.63 0.85 -12.46
N PRO A 71 13.59 2.18 -12.51
CA PRO A 71 12.68 2.92 -13.37
C PRO A 71 12.79 2.48 -14.83
N TYR A 72 11.65 2.25 -15.46
CA TYR A 72 11.54 1.93 -16.88
C TYR A 72 11.18 3.17 -17.71
N ALA A 73 11.36 3.09 -19.03
CA ALA A 73 11.03 4.18 -19.94
C ALA A 73 9.53 4.52 -19.88
N GLY A 74 9.21 5.78 -19.57
CA GLY A 74 7.82 6.24 -19.44
C GLY A 74 7.18 6.05 -18.05
N ARG A 75 7.92 5.53 -17.05
CA ARG A 75 7.43 5.38 -15.67
C ARG A 75 6.81 6.66 -15.10
N THR A 76 7.45 7.81 -15.32
CA THR A 76 6.95 9.10 -14.82
C THR A 76 5.55 9.42 -15.35
N SER A 77 5.28 9.15 -16.64
CA SER A 77 3.96 9.34 -17.24
C SER A 77 2.93 8.37 -16.66
N HIS A 78 3.31 7.11 -16.42
CA HIS A 78 2.44 6.14 -15.77
C HIS A 78 2.11 6.51 -14.32
N LEU A 79 3.07 7.03 -13.55
CA LEU A 79 2.83 7.52 -12.20
C LEU A 79 1.84 8.70 -12.19
N ARG A 80 1.99 9.65 -13.11
CA ARG A 80 1.05 10.78 -13.27
C ARG A 80 -0.35 10.28 -13.65
N ALA A 81 -0.45 9.38 -14.61
CA ALA A 81 -1.73 8.77 -15.01
C ALA A 81 -2.39 8.02 -13.86
N GLN A 82 -1.63 7.27 -13.08
CA GLN A 82 -2.15 6.59 -11.89
C GLN A 82 -2.66 7.59 -10.85
N SER A 83 -1.91 8.68 -10.60
CA SER A 83 -2.32 9.74 -9.68
C SER A 83 -3.65 10.37 -10.11
N LYS A 84 -3.79 10.68 -11.40
CA LYS A 84 -5.03 11.19 -12.00
C LYS A 84 -6.19 10.19 -11.89
N ALA A 85 -5.95 8.91 -12.16
CA ALA A 85 -6.97 7.88 -12.04
C ALA A 85 -7.44 7.70 -10.59
N LYS A 86 -6.52 7.80 -9.62
CA LYS A 86 -6.82 7.77 -8.18
C LYS A 86 -7.67 8.96 -7.76
N SER A 87 -7.25 10.19 -8.09
CA SER A 87 -7.97 11.41 -7.68
C SER A 87 -9.37 11.46 -8.28
N ALA A 88 -9.52 11.02 -9.54
CA ALA A 88 -10.80 10.92 -10.21
C ALA A 88 -11.61 9.66 -9.85
N LYS A 89 -11.13 8.82 -8.91
CA LYS A 89 -11.78 7.56 -8.49
C LYS A 89 -12.20 6.69 -9.68
N ARG A 90 -11.31 6.52 -10.66
CA ARG A 90 -11.59 5.73 -11.88
C ARG A 90 -11.36 4.25 -11.65
N GLY A 91 -12.19 3.43 -12.27
CA GLY A 91 -12.06 1.98 -12.31
C GLY A 91 -11.79 1.34 -10.94
N LEU A 92 -10.67 0.62 -10.83
CA LEU A 92 -10.27 -0.07 -9.60
C LEU A 92 -10.18 0.86 -8.38
N TRP A 93 -9.93 2.17 -8.57
CA TRP A 93 -9.82 3.15 -7.48
C TRP A 93 -11.18 3.52 -6.87
N ARG A 94 -12.30 3.19 -7.53
CA ARG A 94 -13.66 3.26 -6.97
C ARG A 94 -14.25 1.89 -6.66
N SER A 95 -14.02 0.92 -7.55
CA SER A 95 -14.69 -0.39 -7.46
C SER A 95 -13.98 -1.37 -6.54
N CYS A 96 -12.66 -1.22 -6.36
CA CYS A 96 -11.83 -2.15 -5.59
C CYS A 96 -11.26 -1.51 -4.34
N THR A 97 -11.85 -0.42 -3.87
CA THR A 97 -11.62 0.01 -2.50
C THR A 97 -12.17 -1.10 -1.62
N VAL A 98 -11.28 -1.93 -1.06
CA VAL A 98 -11.60 -2.56 0.21
C VAL A 98 -12.16 -1.43 1.06
N ALA A 99 -13.40 -1.57 1.53
CA ALA A 99 -14.00 -0.61 2.45
C ALA A 99 -12.89 -0.25 3.46
N PRO A 100 -12.61 1.04 3.69
CA PRO A 100 -11.56 1.37 4.64
C PRO A 100 -11.91 0.59 5.90
N LYS A 101 -11.05 -0.35 6.31
CA LYS A 101 -11.00 -0.72 7.73
C LYS A 101 -11.03 0.64 8.42
N PRO A 102 -12.04 0.91 9.27
CA PRO A 102 -12.26 2.25 9.79
C PRO A 102 -10.88 2.73 10.21
N LYS A 103 -10.40 3.81 9.57
CA LYS A 103 -9.14 4.42 10.00
C LYS A 103 -9.32 4.55 11.51
N PRO A 104 -8.43 4.01 12.36
CA PRO A 104 -8.52 4.34 13.77
C PRO A 104 -8.54 5.86 13.78
N VAL A 105 -9.69 6.39 14.16
CA VAL A 105 -9.92 7.82 14.22
C VAL A 105 -8.82 8.25 15.15
N VAL A 106 -7.86 9.04 14.67
CA VAL A 106 -6.90 9.68 15.55
C VAL A 106 -7.68 10.79 16.24
N THR A 107 -8.64 10.40 17.08
CA THR A 107 -9.06 11.23 18.18
C THR A 107 -7.83 11.31 19.05
N LYS A 108 -7.23 12.51 19.12
CA LYS A 108 -6.35 12.87 20.23
C LYS A 108 -7.02 12.31 21.49
N PRO A 109 -6.41 11.36 22.21
CA PRO A 109 -7.05 10.82 23.39
C PRO A 109 -7.21 11.99 24.36
N LYS A 110 -8.47 12.35 24.63
CA LYS A 110 -8.85 13.09 25.83
C LYS A 110 -8.14 12.38 26.99
N PRO A 111 -7.41 13.09 27.87
CA PRO A 111 -6.70 12.46 28.96
C PRO A 111 -7.71 11.70 29.82
N VAL A 112 -7.62 10.37 29.79
CA VAL A 112 -8.38 9.53 30.71
C VAL A 112 -7.71 9.62 32.07
N THR A 113 -8.35 10.38 32.94
CA THR A 113 -8.05 10.47 34.36
C THR A 113 -8.40 9.14 35.01
N SER A 114 -7.50 8.16 34.97
CA SER A 114 -7.65 6.91 35.74
C SER A 114 -6.32 6.19 35.90
N GLY A 115 -5.42 6.75 36.73
CA GLY A 115 -4.34 6.07 37.47
C GLY A 115 -3.20 5.39 36.69
N CYS A 116 -3.44 4.92 35.46
CA CYS A 116 -2.59 3.97 34.77
C CYS A 116 -1.82 4.67 33.67
N LYS A 117 -0.68 5.25 34.05
CA LYS A 117 0.15 6.12 33.19
C LYS A 117 1.25 5.37 32.44
N ILE A 118 1.33 4.05 32.50
CA ILE A 118 2.41 3.30 31.83
C ILE A 118 1.89 2.76 30.49
N LYS A 119 2.52 3.17 29.40
CA LYS A 119 2.12 2.81 28.02
C LYS A 119 2.80 1.51 27.61
N GLY A 120 2.07 0.41 27.46
CA GLY A 120 2.55 -0.83 26.84
C GLY A 120 2.28 -0.88 25.34
N ASN A 121 3.30 -0.61 24.51
CA ASN A 121 3.29 -0.76 23.05
C ASN A 121 4.01 -2.02 22.51
N ILE A 122 3.45 -2.65 21.47
CA ILE A 122 4.04 -3.82 20.80
C ILE A 122 4.74 -3.32 19.54
N SER A 123 6.05 -3.55 19.44
CA SER A 123 6.85 -3.14 18.30
C SER A 123 6.43 -3.88 17.01
N SER A 124 6.90 -3.41 15.85
CA SER A 124 6.74 -4.13 14.58
C SER A 124 7.39 -5.51 14.57
N SER A 125 8.39 -5.75 15.43
CA SER A 125 9.03 -7.05 15.64
C SER A 125 8.30 -7.95 16.66
N GLY A 126 7.16 -7.49 17.20
CA GLY A 126 6.36 -8.25 18.17
C GLY A 126 6.81 -8.07 19.63
N GLU A 127 7.71 -7.13 19.90
CA GLU A 127 8.28 -6.94 21.22
C GLU A 127 7.37 -6.12 22.13
N LYS A 128 7.12 -6.61 23.35
CA LYS A 128 6.29 -5.96 24.36
C LYS A 128 7.11 -4.96 25.18
N ILE A 129 6.93 -3.67 24.89
CA ILE A 129 7.71 -2.59 25.50
C ILE A 129 6.78 -1.65 26.29
N TYR A 130 7.10 -1.42 27.57
CA TYR A 130 6.40 -0.44 28.38
C TYR A 130 7.20 0.87 28.52
N HIS A 131 6.49 1.99 28.45
CA HIS A 131 7.04 3.34 28.58
C HIS A 131 6.43 4.01 29.82
N VAL A 132 7.29 4.60 30.65
CA VAL A 132 6.92 5.35 31.85
C VAL A 132 6.89 6.85 31.57
N PRO A 133 6.06 7.64 32.27
CA PRO A 133 6.10 9.10 32.19
C PRO A 133 7.53 9.63 32.43
N GLY A 134 7.96 10.61 31.61
CA GLY A 134 9.32 11.15 31.67
C GLY A 134 10.36 10.38 30.83
N GLY A 135 10.02 9.19 30.31
CA GLY A 135 10.90 8.48 29.38
C GLY A 135 10.97 9.14 27.99
N ARG A 136 12.12 9.02 27.32
CA ARG A 136 12.40 9.67 26.01
C ARG A 136 11.33 9.43 24.95
N SER A 137 10.79 8.22 24.87
CA SER A 137 9.77 7.85 23.88
C SER A 137 8.34 7.94 24.40
N TYR A 138 8.13 8.29 25.68
CA TYR A 138 6.81 8.21 26.31
C TYR A 138 5.74 9.03 25.58
N ASN A 139 6.06 10.27 25.19
CA ASN A 139 5.12 11.14 24.50
C ASN A 139 4.84 10.70 23.06
N ALA A 140 5.83 10.10 22.39
CA ALA A 140 5.70 9.58 21.04
C ALA A 140 4.94 8.23 20.97
N THR A 141 4.95 7.45 22.06
CA THR A 141 4.25 6.16 22.10
C THR A 141 2.74 6.37 22.09
N VAL A 142 2.07 5.78 21.11
CA VAL A 142 0.61 5.72 20.98
C VAL A 142 0.16 4.28 21.20
N ILE A 143 -0.82 4.09 22.09
CA ILE A 143 -1.36 2.77 22.42
C ILE A 143 -2.48 2.41 21.45
N THR A 144 -2.33 1.29 20.78
CA THR A 144 -3.30 0.73 19.84
C THR A 144 -3.89 -0.57 20.39
N THR A 145 -5.02 -0.48 21.10
CA THR A 145 -5.65 -1.62 21.79
C THR A 145 -5.98 -2.79 20.87
N SER A 146 -6.33 -2.53 19.61
CA SER A 146 -6.58 -3.56 18.60
C SER A 146 -5.35 -4.42 18.25
N LYS A 147 -4.14 -4.00 18.63
CA LYS A 147 -2.90 -4.79 18.50
C LYS A 147 -2.53 -5.55 19.79
N GLY A 148 -3.37 -5.49 20.82
CA GLY A 148 -3.06 -6.04 22.15
C GLY A 148 -2.20 -5.12 23.02
N GLU A 149 -2.01 -3.86 22.59
CA GLU A 149 -1.35 -2.81 23.37
C GLU A 149 -2.28 -2.30 24.48
N ARG A 150 -1.73 -1.89 25.62
CA ARG A 150 -2.54 -1.50 26.79
C ARG A 150 -1.80 -0.58 27.75
N TRP A 151 -2.55 0.03 28.64
CA TRP A 151 -2.01 0.80 29.76
C TRP A 151 -1.83 -0.09 30.99
N PHE A 152 -0.78 0.20 31.76
CA PHE A 152 -0.48 -0.42 33.05
C PHE A 152 -0.50 0.63 34.16
N CYS A 153 -0.86 0.18 35.36
CA CYS A 153 -0.96 1.04 36.55
C CYS A 153 0.35 1.07 37.33
N SER A 154 1.17 0.00 37.26
CA SER A 154 2.54 -0.04 37.78
C SER A 154 3.52 -0.73 36.83
N GLU A 155 4.83 -0.45 36.96
CA GLU A 155 5.87 -1.15 36.19
C GLU A 155 5.87 -2.65 36.51
N SER A 156 5.47 -3.01 37.74
CA SER A 156 5.39 -4.40 38.18
C SER A 156 4.33 -5.18 37.38
N ASP A 157 3.17 -4.57 37.11
CA ASP A 157 2.09 -5.19 36.32
C ASP A 157 2.53 -5.42 34.88
N ALA A 158 3.26 -4.44 34.31
CA ALA A 158 3.81 -4.55 32.96
C ALA A 158 4.80 -5.72 32.87
N ARG A 159 5.73 -5.85 33.82
CA ARG A 159 6.69 -6.95 33.87
C ARG A 159 6.01 -8.30 34.06
N ARG A 160 5.04 -8.42 34.98
CA ARG A 160 4.25 -9.66 35.16
C ARG A 160 3.47 -10.04 33.90
N ALA A 161 3.02 -9.06 33.13
CA ALA A 161 2.38 -9.26 31.84
C ALA A 161 3.35 -9.61 30.68
N GLY A 162 4.66 -9.73 30.95
CA GLY A 162 5.69 -10.06 29.98
C GLY A 162 6.19 -8.86 29.16
N TRP A 163 6.12 -7.65 29.71
CA TRP A 163 6.58 -6.43 29.05
C TRP A 163 7.89 -5.94 29.65
N ARG A 164 8.83 -5.54 28.79
CA ARG A 164 10.12 -4.98 29.23
C ARG A 164 10.11 -3.45 29.19
N LYS A 165 10.96 -2.81 29.99
CA LYS A 165 11.10 -1.35 29.99
C LYS A 165 11.66 -0.87 28.65
N ALA A 166 11.16 0.26 28.17
CA ALA A 166 11.79 0.97 27.06
C ALA A 166 13.23 1.34 27.44
N ARG A 167 14.16 1.13 26.50
CA ARG A 167 15.55 1.58 26.66
C ARG A 167 15.58 3.11 26.50
N ALA A 168 16.50 3.76 27.21
CA ALA A 168 16.71 5.21 27.15
C ALA A 168 17.22 5.65 25.77
#